data_AF-A0A3N5Z3U3-F1
#
_entry.id   AF-A0A3N5Z3U3-F1
#
_cell.length_a   1.000
_cell.length_b   1.000
_cell.length_c   1.000
_cell.angle_alpha   90.00
_cell.angle_beta   90.00
_cell.angle_gamma   90.00
#
_symmetry.space_group_name_H-M   'P 1'
#
loop_
_entity.id
_entity.type
_entity.pdbx_description
1 polymer ?
#
loop_
_entity_poly.entity_id
_entity_poly.type
_entity_poly.pdbx_seq_one_letter_code
_entity_poly.pdbx_strand_id
1 'polypeptide(L)'
;MNASGPIPSSFRDPSGFLFWRDGTLYRQVNVAYRDDYCRLIDSSLYDSLVAARLLIPHEEVPVEAARPGEAYKVIRPEPVDFVSYPYEWCFSQLKDAALATLAIQKKAIGFGMSLKDASAYNVQFHAGRPVLVDTLSFETYKEGRPWPAYRQFCQHFLAPLTLMSRTDVRLAQLLRTNIDGVPFVLASRLQPFRTRFMFSTLAHIHLHARSQK
;
A
#
# COMPACT_ATOMS: atom_id res chain seq x y z
N MET A 1 13.09 -26.96 -8.35
CA MET A 1 11.95 -26.51 -7.51
C MET A 1 11.05 -25.69 -8.42
N ASN A 2 10.12 -26.35 -9.10
CA ASN A 2 9.26 -25.73 -10.11
C ASN A 2 7.90 -25.43 -9.48
N ALA A 3 7.77 -24.27 -8.84
CA ALA A 3 6.45 -23.74 -8.50
C ALA A 3 6.04 -22.73 -9.57
N SER A 4 5.64 -23.24 -10.74
CA SER A 4 4.98 -22.47 -11.79
C SER A 4 3.51 -22.29 -11.41
N GLY A 5 3.26 -21.43 -10.43
CA GLY A 5 1.93 -21.19 -9.88
C GLY A 5 1.80 -19.78 -9.28
N PRO A 6 0.58 -19.24 -9.25
CA PRO A 6 0.32 -17.94 -8.64
C PRO A 6 0.64 -17.95 -7.15
N ILE A 7 1.16 -16.82 -6.66
CA ILE A 7 1.47 -16.67 -5.24
C ILE A 7 0.14 -16.53 -4.47
N PRO A 8 -0.14 -17.37 -3.45
CA PRO A 8 -1.44 -17.40 -2.76
C PRO A 8 -1.90 -16.06 -2.18
N SER A 9 -0.96 -15.21 -1.73
CA SER A 9 -1.24 -13.88 -1.16
C SER A 9 -1.72 -12.86 -2.20
N SER A 10 -1.53 -13.12 -3.50
CA SER A 10 -1.85 -12.19 -4.57
C SER A 10 -3.04 -12.64 -5.44
N PHE A 11 -3.52 -13.88 -5.28
CA PHE A 11 -4.41 -14.56 -6.22
C PHE A 11 -5.85 -14.05 -6.28
N ARG A 12 -6.28 -13.21 -5.34
CA ARG A 12 -7.69 -12.77 -5.22
C ARG A 12 -7.98 -11.38 -5.79
N ASP A 13 -6.96 -10.62 -6.16
CA ASP A 13 -7.17 -9.28 -6.70
C ASP A 13 -7.62 -9.35 -8.17
N PRO A 14 -8.80 -8.82 -8.54
CA PRO A 14 -9.23 -8.77 -9.93
C PRO A 14 -8.26 -7.98 -10.82
N SER A 15 -7.44 -7.10 -10.23
CA SER A 15 -6.50 -6.25 -10.94
C SER A 15 -5.31 -7.02 -11.51
N GLY A 16 -4.89 -8.10 -10.86
CA GLY A 16 -3.71 -8.87 -11.27
C GLY A 16 -3.06 -9.60 -10.10
N PHE A 17 -2.01 -10.38 -10.40
CA PHE A 17 -1.33 -11.16 -9.37
C PHE A 17 0.13 -11.47 -9.69
N LEU A 18 0.91 -11.75 -8.63
CA LEU A 18 2.29 -12.21 -8.74
C LEU A 18 2.37 -13.73 -9.01
N PHE A 19 3.35 -14.13 -9.84
CA PHE A 19 3.65 -15.53 -10.13
C PHE A 19 5.15 -15.73 -10.41
N TRP A 20 5.64 -16.94 -10.14
CA TRP A 20 7.01 -17.33 -10.47
C TRP A 20 7.07 -18.10 -11.78
N ARG A 21 8.10 -17.84 -12.57
CA ARG A 21 8.48 -18.67 -13.72
C ARG A 21 10.00 -18.70 -13.84
N ASP A 22 10.56 -19.91 -13.89
CA ASP A 22 11.99 -20.15 -14.03
C ASP A 22 12.85 -19.34 -13.03
N GLY A 23 12.38 -19.27 -11.77
CA GLY A 23 13.08 -18.54 -10.70
C GLY A 23 12.98 -17.01 -10.79
N THR A 24 12.21 -16.46 -11.73
CA THR A 24 11.97 -15.02 -11.87
C THR A 24 10.55 -14.66 -11.43
N LEU A 25 10.42 -13.57 -10.67
CA LEU A 25 9.14 -13.04 -10.22
C LEU A 25 8.53 -12.16 -11.31
N TYR A 26 7.26 -12.42 -11.62
CA TYR A 26 6.47 -11.63 -12.55
C TYR A 26 5.16 -11.22 -11.90
N ARG A 27 4.56 -10.17 -12.44
CA ARG A 27 3.20 -9.77 -12.14
C ARG A 27 2.38 -9.79 -13.42
N GLN A 28 1.26 -10.48 -13.39
CA GLN A 28 0.22 -10.37 -14.40
C GLN A 28 -0.66 -9.16 -14.06
N VAL A 29 -0.86 -8.28 -15.04
CA VAL A 29 -1.89 -7.25 -15.03
C VAL A 29 -3.09 -7.80 -15.77
N ASN A 30 -4.27 -7.79 -15.13
CA ASN A 30 -5.48 -8.32 -15.74
C ASN A 30 -6.20 -7.26 -16.58
N VAL A 31 -7.04 -7.72 -17.52
CA VAL A 31 -7.88 -6.86 -18.37
C VAL A 31 -8.75 -5.90 -17.56
N ALA A 32 -9.24 -6.33 -16.38
CA ALA A 32 -10.04 -5.49 -15.50
C ALA A 32 -9.32 -4.22 -14.99
N TYR A 33 -7.98 -4.23 -14.97
CA TYR A 33 -7.15 -3.10 -14.53
C TYR A 33 -6.47 -2.37 -15.69
N ARG A 34 -6.76 -2.77 -16.93
CA ARG A 34 -6.12 -2.22 -18.14
C ARG A 34 -6.15 -0.69 -18.16
N ASP A 35 -7.32 -0.10 -17.95
CA ASP A 35 -7.52 1.33 -18.17
C ASP A 35 -6.76 2.17 -17.13
N ASP A 36 -6.75 1.73 -15.86
CA ASP A 36 -5.96 2.36 -14.80
C ASP A 36 -4.45 2.14 -15.00
N TYR A 37 -4.03 0.97 -15.48
CA TYR A 37 -2.64 0.69 -15.82
C TYR A 37 -2.16 1.58 -16.99
N CYS A 38 -2.92 1.67 -18.08
CA CYS A 38 -2.61 2.58 -19.19
C CYS A 38 -2.50 4.01 -18.67
N ARG A 39 -3.46 4.46 -17.84
CA ARG A 39 -3.41 5.80 -17.26
C ARG A 39 -2.17 6.03 -16.40
N LEU A 40 -1.73 5.04 -15.61
CA LEU A 40 -0.52 5.10 -14.79
C LEU A 40 0.74 5.34 -15.64
N ILE A 41 0.85 4.67 -16.78
CA ILE A 41 1.97 4.81 -17.72
C ILE A 41 1.84 6.11 -18.54
N ASP A 42 0.70 6.31 -19.20
CA ASP A 42 0.46 7.42 -20.15
C ASP A 42 0.46 8.79 -19.48
N SER A 43 0.10 8.89 -18.19
CA SER A 43 0.18 10.14 -17.43
C SER A 43 1.60 10.49 -16.98
N SER A 44 2.58 9.60 -17.17
CA SER A 44 3.92 9.70 -16.59
C SER A 44 3.96 9.70 -15.06
N LEU A 45 2.87 9.29 -14.39
CA LEU A 45 2.88 9.09 -12.94
C LEU A 45 3.88 7.98 -12.56
N TYR A 46 3.91 6.89 -13.33
CA TYR A 46 4.87 5.80 -13.15
C TYR A 46 6.31 6.32 -13.07
N ASP A 47 6.76 7.02 -14.12
CA ASP A 47 8.12 7.57 -14.20
C ASP A 47 8.41 8.55 -13.06
N SER A 48 7.43 9.40 -12.72
CA SER A 48 7.53 10.37 -11.63
C SER A 48 7.68 9.73 -10.25
N LEU A 49 7.07 8.56 -10.02
CA LEU A 49 7.19 7.80 -8.78
C LEU A 49 8.49 6.99 -8.72
N VAL A 50 8.88 6.36 -9.82
CA VAL A 50 10.14 5.61 -9.93
C VAL A 50 11.35 6.54 -9.78
N ALA A 51 11.36 7.68 -10.47
CA ALA A 51 12.42 8.68 -10.34
C ALA A 51 12.54 9.22 -8.90
N ALA A 52 11.41 9.31 -8.18
CA ALA A 52 11.38 9.69 -6.77
C ALA A 52 11.72 8.54 -5.80
N ARG A 53 11.95 7.31 -6.30
CA ARG A 53 12.14 6.08 -5.53
C ARG A 53 10.98 5.77 -4.58
N LEU A 54 9.77 6.05 -5.02
CA LEU A 54 8.52 5.82 -4.27
C LEU A 54 7.74 4.61 -4.76
N LEU A 55 8.02 4.12 -5.98
CA LEU A 55 7.44 2.91 -6.55
C LEU A 55 8.56 2.00 -7.04
N ILE A 56 8.42 0.69 -6.83
CA ILE A 56 9.38 -0.29 -7.33
C ILE A 56 9.37 -0.25 -8.87
N PRO A 57 10.54 -0.10 -9.53
CA PRO A 57 10.60 -0.16 -10.98
C PRO A 57 10.14 -1.52 -11.48
N HIS A 58 9.55 -1.54 -12.65
CA HIS A 58 9.23 -2.75 -13.39
C HIS A 58 9.36 -2.51 -14.90
N GLU A 59 9.50 -3.62 -15.62
CA GLU A 59 9.57 -3.63 -17.07
C GLU A 59 8.42 -4.47 -17.63
N GLU A 60 7.79 -3.98 -18.70
CA GLU A 60 6.88 -4.82 -19.48
C GLU A 60 7.68 -5.86 -20.27
N VAL A 61 7.28 -7.12 -20.18
CA VAL A 61 8.04 -8.23 -20.79
C VAL A 61 7.12 -9.10 -21.65
N PRO A 62 7.63 -9.62 -22.80
CA PRO A 62 6.87 -10.51 -23.68
C PRO A 62 6.86 -11.95 -23.15
N VAL A 63 6.53 -12.13 -21.86
CA VAL A 63 6.44 -13.43 -21.19
C VAL A 63 4.98 -13.87 -21.16
N GLU A 64 4.71 -15.15 -21.42
CA GLU A 64 3.35 -15.69 -21.38
C GLU A 64 2.73 -15.48 -19.99
N ALA A 65 1.49 -15.02 -19.92
CA ALA A 65 0.82 -14.80 -18.65
C ALA A 65 0.53 -16.12 -17.92
N ALA A 66 0.40 -16.10 -16.59
CA ALA A 66 0.01 -17.28 -15.84
C ALA A 66 -1.45 -17.67 -16.09
N ARG A 67 -2.30 -16.70 -16.44
CA ARG A 67 -3.68 -16.87 -16.88
C ARG A 67 -3.95 -16.03 -18.13
N PRO A 68 -3.64 -16.55 -19.33
CA PRO A 68 -3.77 -15.80 -20.59
C PRO A 68 -5.17 -15.24 -20.85
N GLY A 69 -6.24 -15.94 -20.46
CA GLY A 69 -7.62 -15.48 -20.68
C GLY A 69 -8.04 -14.24 -19.88
N GLU A 70 -7.31 -13.90 -18.82
CA GLU A 70 -7.56 -12.72 -17.98
C GLU A 70 -6.49 -11.64 -18.16
N ALA A 71 -5.40 -11.94 -18.87
CA ALA A 71 -4.21 -11.12 -18.91
C ALA A 71 -4.32 -9.97 -19.91
N TYR A 72 -3.93 -8.78 -19.46
CA TYR A 72 -3.65 -7.65 -20.32
C TYR A 72 -2.15 -7.55 -20.63
N LYS A 73 -1.29 -7.59 -19.59
CA LYS A 73 0.17 -7.51 -19.70
C LYS A 73 0.86 -8.33 -18.63
N VAL A 74 2.14 -8.62 -18.86
CA VAL A 74 3.06 -9.16 -17.85
C VAL A 74 4.17 -8.15 -17.61
N ILE A 75 4.42 -7.85 -16.34
CA ILE A 75 5.50 -6.98 -15.91
C ILE A 75 6.46 -7.73 -15.00
N ARG A 76 7.74 -7.38 -15.05
CA ARG A 76 8.80 -7.89 -14.20
C ARG A 76 9.26 -6.78 -13.26
N PRO A 77 8.85 -6.79 -11.98
CA PRO A 77 9.35 -5.83 -11.00
C PRO A 77 10.81 -6.10 -10.63
N GLU A 78 11.53 -5.05 -10.25
CA GLU A 78 12.82 -5.18 -9.60
C GLU A 78 12.66 -5.96 -8.28
N PRO A 79 13.52 -6.97 -8.02
CA PRO A 79 13.40 -7.75 -6.79
C PRO A 79 13.74 -6.91 -5.57
N VAL A 80 12.97 -7.12 -4.49
CA VAL A 80 13.28 -6.59 -3.17
C VAL A 80 13.94 -7.72 -2.37
N ASP A 81 15.22 -7.54 -2.02
CA ASP A 81 16.05 -8.59 -1.40
C ASP A 81 15.51 -9.07 -0.05
N PHE A 82 14.89 -8.16 0.71
CA PHE A 82 14.39 -8.45 2.05
C PHE A 82 12.96 -7.97 2.21
N VAL A 83 12.04 -8.93 2.32
CA VAL A 83 10.64 -8.65 2.65
C VAL A 83 10.50 -8.57 4.16
N SER A 84 10.03 -7.43 4.64
CA SER A 84 9.73 -7.19 6.05
C SER A 84 8.27 -6.83 6.24
N TYR A 85 7.76 -7.03 7.44
CA TYR A 85 6.36 -6.78 7.78
C TYR A 85 6.18 -5.56 8.68
N PRO A 86 5.04 -4.87 8.62
CA PRO A 86 4.79 -3.66 9.42
C PRO A 86 4.96 -3.83 10.93
N TYR A 87 4.72 -5.03 11.47
CA TYR A 87 4.89 -5.34 12.89
C TYR A 87 6.35 -5.59 13.30
N GLU A 88 7.28 -5.65 12.35
CA GLU A 88 8.73 -5.78 12.56
C GLU A 88 9.44 -4.43 12.50
N TRP A 89 8.75 -3.40 12.01
CA TRP A 89 9.31 -2.06 11.83
C TRP A 89 9.39 -1.29 13.14
N CYS A 90 10.47 -0.54 13.31
CA CYS A 90 10.54 0.45 14.38
C CYS A 90 9.62 1.65 14.11
N PHE A 91 9.44 2.51 15.12
CA PHE A 91 8.62 3.72 14.99
C PHE A 91 8.99 4.57 13.76
N SER A 92 10.28 4.80 13.56
CA SER A 92 10.78 5.65 12.48
C SER A 92 10.51 5.03 11.11
N GLN A 93 10.72 3.71 10.96
CA GLN A 93 10.40 3.01 9.71
C GLN A 93 8.90 3.07 9.38
N LEU A 94 8.02 2.81 10.36
CA LEU A 94 6.57 2.92 10.13
C LEU A 94 6.16 4.36 9.77
N LYS A 95 6.80 5.36 10.40
CA LYS A 95 6.58 6.77 10.09
C LYS A 95 7.04 7.12 8.68
N ASP A 96 8.22 6.66 8.27
CA ASP A 96 8.78 6.91 6.95
C ASP A 96 7.92 6.24 5.86
N ALA A 97 7.44 5.02 6.10
CA ALA A 97 6.48 4.35 5.23
C ALA A 97 5.16 5.14 5.13
N ALA A 98 4.65 5.69 6.23
CA ALA A 98 3.45 6.53 6.21
C ALA A 98 3.64 7.80 5.37
N LEU A 99 4.80 8.46 5.53
CA LEU A 99 5.14 9.66 4.78
C LEU A 99 5.32 9.37 3.28
N ALA A 100 5.95 8.23 2.93
CA ALA A 100 6.07 7.78 1.55
C ALA A 100 4.69 7.55 0.92
N THR A 101 3.78 6.86 1.62
CA THR A 101 2.39 6.64 1.16
C THR A 101 1.65 7.96 0.91
N LEU A 102 1.79 8.95 1.79
CA LEU A 102 1.22 10.29 1.58
C LEU A 102 1.87 11.04 0.41
N ALA A 103 3.18 10.90 0.24
CA ALA A 103 3.90 11.50 -0.89
C ALA A 103 3.46 10.90 -2.23
N ILE A 104 3.25 9.58 -2.27
CA ILE A 104 2.69 8.85 -3.42
C ILE A 104 1.30 9.37 -3.73
N GLN A 105 0.40 9.42 -2.75
CA GLN A 105 -0.97 9.93 -2.95
C GLN A 105 -0.96 11.38 -3.47
N LYS A 106 -0.14 12.24 -2.88
CA LYS A 106 -0.03 13.65 -3.28
C LYS A 106 0.48 13.79 -4.72
N LYS A 107 1.46 12.97 -5.12
CA LYS A 107 1.92 12.91 -6.51
C LYS A 107 0.80 12.40 -7.42
N ALA A 108 0.18 11.28 -7.08
CA ALA A 108 -0.88 10.66 -7.88
C ALA A 108 -1.99 11.65 -8.26
N ILE A 109 -2.46 12.44 -7.28
CA ILE A 109 -3.50 13.46 -7.53
C ILE A 109 -3.05 14.46 -8.60
N GLY A 110 -1.79 14.91 -8.56
CA GLY A 110 -1.22 15.84 -9.55
C GLY A 110 -1.19 15.27 -10.98
N PHE A 111 -1.29 13.96 -11.14
CA PHE A 111 -1.37 13.27 -12.43
C PHE A 111 -2.79 12.77 -12.76
N GLY A 112 -3.79 13.16 -11.97
CA GLY A 112 -5.18 12.75 -12.15
C GLY A 112 -5.44 11.29 -11.77
N MET A 113 -4.69 10.76 -10.81
CA MET A 113 -4.87 9.42 -10.26
C MET A 113 -4.93 9.46 -8.72
N SER A 114 -5.32 8.37 -8.10
CA SER A 114 -5.36 8.21 -6.65
C SER A 114 -4.88 6.82 -6.26
N LEU A 115 -4.17 6.72 -5.15
CA LEU A 115 -3.86 5.46 -4.50
C LEU A 115 -5.16 4.89 -3.89
N LYS A 116 -5.59 3.70 -4.31
CA LYS A 116 -6.78 2.99 -3.79
C LYS A 116 -6.45 1.97 -2.69
N ASP A 117 -5.19 1.55 -2.59
CA ASP A 117 -4.71 0.66 -1.52
C ASP A 117 -3.50 1.28 -0.80
N ALA A 118 -3.72 1.67 0.44
CA ALA A 118 -2.75 2.26 1.35
C ALA A 118 -2.38 1.30 2.49
N SER A 119 -2.42 -0.02 2.26
CA SER A 119 -1.93 -1.02 3.20
C SER A 119 -0.43 -0.84 3.46
N ALA A 120 -0.03 -0.86 4.72
CA ALA A 120 1.39 -0.89 5.09
C ALA A 120 2.12 -2.12 4.53
N TYR A 121 1.42 -3.21 4.23
CA TYR A 121 2.03 -4.41 3.64
C TYR A 121 2.45 -4.23 2.18
N ASN A 122 1.96 -3.19 1.50
CA ASN A 122 2.37 -2.85 0.14
C ASN A 122 3.63 -1.98 0.11
N VAL A 123 4.18 -1.60 1.27
CA VAL A 123 5.44 -0.85 1.37
C VAL A 123 6.55 -1.80 1.82
N GLN A 124 7.71 -1.69 1.19
CA GLN A 124 8.93 -2.40 1.58
C GLN A 124 10.11 -1.42 1.70
N PHE A 125 11.19 -1.86 2.36
CA PHE A 125 12.42 -1.08 2.45
C PHE A 125 13.42 -1.57 1.40
N HIS A 126 13.54 -0.83 0.30
CA HIS A 126 14.48 -1.11 -0.77
C HIS A 126 15.63 -0.11 -0.74
N ALA A 127 16.88 -0.59 -0.70
CA ALA A 127 18.07 0.25 -0.53
C ALA A 127 17.94 1.29 0.61
N GLY A 128 17.35 0.87 1.74
CA GLY A 128 17.14 1.71 2.93
C GLY A 128 16.00 2.73 2.82
N ARG A 129 15.14 2.67 1.80
CA ARG A 129 14.03 3.62 1.60
C ARG A 129 12.69 2.91 1.52
N PRO A 130 11.61 3.50 2.09
CA PRO A 130 10.27 2.98 1.90
C PRO A 130 9.84 3.16 0.43
N VAL A 131 9.43 2.06 -0.20
CA VAL A 131 8.97 2.01 -1.59
C VAL A 131 7.67 1.21 -1.67
N LEU A 132 6.71 1.68 -2.47
CA LEU A 132 5.52 0.90 -2.79
C LEU A 132 5.90 -0.22 -3.75
N VAL A 133 5.53 -1.46 -3.44
CA VAL A 133 5.80 -2.64 -4.28
C VAL A 133 4.58 -3.09 -5.08
N ASP A 134 3.42 -2.50 -4.83
CA ASP A 134 2.18 -2.80 -5.52
C ASP A 134 1.84 -1.76 -6.58
N THR A 135 2.18 -2.06 -7.83
CA THR A 135 1.86 -1.21 -8.99
C THR A 135 0.35 -1.11 -9.23
N LEU A 136 -0.45 -2.11 -8.82
CA LEU A 136 -1.88 -2.17 -9.16
C LEU A 136 -2.77 -1.45 -8.12
N SER A 137 -2.16 -0.61 -7.27
CA SER A 137 -2.83 0.15 -6.23
C SER A 137 -3.34 1.53 -6.67
N PHE A 138 -3.29 1.89 -7.95
CA PHE A 138 -3.76 3.19 -8.45
C PHE A 138 -5.13 3.10 -9.13
N GLU A 139 -5.88 4.19 -9.13
CA GLU A 139 -7.09 4.34 -9.94
C GLU A 139 -7.20 5.77 -10.47
N THR A 140 -7.96 5.95 -11.53
CA THR A 140 -8.26 7.28 -12.07
C THR A 140 -8.97 8.15 -11.02
N TYR A 141 -8.41 9.33 -10.75
CA TYR A 141 -8.99 10.27 -9.79
C TYR A 141 -10.27 10.87 -10.34
N LYS A 142 -11.29 10.98 -9.48
CA LYS A 142 -12.54 11.68 -9.78
C LYS A 142 -12.60 12.93 -8.91
N GLU A 143 -12.59 14.09 -9.56
CA GLU A 143 -12.62 15.39 -8.90
C GLU A 143 -13.72 15.46 -7.82
N GLY A 144 -13.37 16.05 -6.68
CA GLY A 144 -14.27 16.18 -5.53
C GLY A 144 -14.52 14.89 -4.73
N ARG A 145 -14.01 13.72 -5.17
CA ARG A 145 -14.08 12.51 -4.35
C ARG A 145 -13.01 12.52 -3.25
N PRO A 146 -13.36 12.08 -2.02
CA PRO A 146 -12.37 11.87 -0.97
C PRO A 146 -11.43 10.72 -1.34
N TRP A 147 -10.25 10.70 -0.72
CA TRP A 147 -9.26 9.65 -0.94
C TRP A 147 -9.83 8.28 -0.51
N PRO A 148 -10.04 7.31 -1.42
CA PRO A 148 -10.65 6.01 -1.11
C PRO A 148 -9.88 5.23 -0.02
N ALA A 149 -8.55 5.26 -0.06
CA ALA A 149 -7.72 4.51 0.87
C ALA A 149 -7.50 5.21 2.22
N TYR A 150 -8.12 6.37 2.45
CA TYR A 150 -7.87 7.18 3.65
C TYR A 150 -8.18 6.42 4.96
N ARG A 151 -9.27 5.64 4.99
CA ARG A 151 -9.61 4.78 6.14
C ARG A 151 -8.48 3.78 6.41
N GLN A 152 -8.02 3.08 5.38
CA GLN A 152 -6.97 2.09 5.45
C GLN A 152 -5.64 2.71 5.89
N PHE A 153 -5.26 3.86 5.31
CA PHE A 153 -4.10 4.63 5.73
C PHE A 153 -4.12 4.93 7.23
N CYS A 154 -5.27 5.39 7.74
CA CYS A 154 -5.42 5.71 9.16
C CYS A 154 -5.31 4.46 10.05
N GLN A 155 -5.78 3.29 9.61
CA GLN A 155 -5.66 2.04 10.38
C GLN A 155 -4.24 1.45 10.34
N HIS A 156 -3.57 1.51 9.19
CA HIS A 156 -2.25 0.90 8.99
C HIS A 156 -1.09 1.77 9.47
N PHE A 157 -1.26 3.10 9.47
CA PHE A 157 -0.19 4.03 9.82
C PHE A 157 -0.56 4.93 11.00
N LEU A 158 -1.63 5.72 10.89
CA LEU A 158 -1.90 6.78 11.86
C LEU A 158 -2.25 6.23 13.25
N ALA A 159 -3.11 5.21 13.31
CA ALA A 159 -3.50 4.54 14.55
C ALA A 159 -2.29 3.91 15.28
N PRO A 160 -1.48 3.04 14.66
CA PRO A 160 -0.30 2.48 15.34
C PRO A 160 0.73 3.56 15.70
N LEU A 161 1.03 4.54 14.83
CA LEU A 161 1.99 5.61 15.15
C LEU A 161 1.55 6.46 16.35
N THR A 162 0.26 6.76 16.46
CA THR A 162 -0.28 7.51 17.60
C THR A 162 -0.28 6.69 18.88
N LEU A 163 -0.57 5.38 18.82
CA LEU A 163 -0.44 4.48 19.97
C LEU A 163 1.02 4.37 20.45
N MET A 164 1.96 4.21 19.52
CA MET A 164 3.39 4.11 19.84
C MET A 164 3.93 5.38 20.49
N SER A 165 3.58 6.55 19.93
CA SER A 165 4.11 7.83 20.42
C SER A 165 3.42 8.37 21.66
N ARG A 166 2.17 7.96 21.94
CA ARG A 166 1.36 8.51 23.04
C ARG A 166 1.14 7.56 24.21
N THR A 167 1.31 6.26 23.98
CA THR A 167 1.07 5.21 24.98
C THR A 167 2.31 4.36 25.21
N ASP A 168 2.69 3.52 24.24
CA ASP A 168 3.84 2.62 24.35
C ASP A 168 4.26 2.12 22.96
N VAL A 169 5.57 2.17 22.65
CA VAL A 169 6.14 1.76 21.36
C VAL A 169 5.84 0.31 21.01
N ARG A 170 5.65 -0.57 21.99
CA ARG A 170 5.36 -1.99 21.79
C ARG A 170 3.97 -2.25 21.20
N LEU A 171 3.07 -1.25 21.22
CA LEU A 171 1.75 -1.36 20.60
C LEU A 171 1.81 -1.48 19.06
N ALA A 172 2.97 -1.29 18.44
CA ALA A 172 3.21 -1.69 17.05
C ALA A 172 2.86 -3.16 16.78
N GLN A 173 3.02 -4.04 17.78
CA GLN A 173 2.72 -5.47 17.67
C GLN A 173 1.25 -5.77 17.37
N LEU A 174 0.34 -4.81 17.57
CA LEU A 174 -1.06 -4.96 17.16
C LEU A 174 -1.21 -5.19 15.65
N LEU A 175 -0.27 -4.71 14.83
CA LEU A 175 -0.25 -4.96 13.39
C LEU A 175 -0.06 -6.45 13.05
N ARG A 176 0.50 -7.25 13.96
CA ARG A 176 0.69 -8.70 13.74
C ARG A 176 -0.64 -9.46 13.74
N THR A 177 -1.58 -9.06 14.59
CA THR A 177 -2.89 -9.71 14.73
C THR A 177 -4.00 -8.99 13.96
N ASN A 178 -3.75 -7.75 13.52
CA ASN A 178 -4.69 -6.94 12.74
C ASN A 178 -4.07 -6.64 11.37
N ILE A 179 -4.12 -7.63 10.46
CA ILE A 179 -3.53 -7.52 9.12
C ILE A 179 -4.13 -6.38 8.28
N ASP A 180 -5.41 -6.06 8.51
CA ASP A 180 -6.14 -4.94 7.88
C ASP A 180 -5.96 -3.61 8.66
N GLY A 181 -4.93 -3.53 9.49
CA GLY A 181 -4.60 -2.38 10.32
C GLY A 181 -5.38 -2.31 11.63
N VAL A 182 -4.90 -1.48 12.56
CA VAL A 182 -5.44 -1.40 13.92
C VAL A 182 -6.89 -0.84 13.88
N PRO A 183 -7.89 -1.54 14.44
CA PRO A 183 -9.27 -1.06 14.48
C PRO A 183 -9.40 0.28 15.21
N PHE A 184 -10.15 1.24 14.68
CA PHE A 184 -10.29 2.56 15.30
C PHE A 184 -10.90 2.52 16.70
N VAL A 185 -11.86 1.63 16.93
CA VAL A 185 -12.46 1.47 18.26
C VAL A 185 -11.39 1.04 19.29
N LEU A 186 -10.49 0.13 18.90
CA LEU A 186 -9.38 -0.30 19.74
C LEU A 186 -8.37 0.83 19.94
N ALA A 187 -7.91 1.46 18.86
CA ALA A 187 -6.96 2.58 18.93
C ALA A 187 -7.49 3.75 19.78
N SER A 188 -8.76 4.12 19.60
CA SER A 188 -9.43 5.20 20.34
C SER A 188 -9.55 4.91 21.84
N ARG A 189 -9.72 3.63 22.23
CA ARG A 189 -9.81 3.20 23.63
C ARG A 189 -8.46 3.12 24.33
N LEU A 190 -7.41 2.72 23.61
CA LEU A 190 -6.05 2.56 24.15
C LEU A 190 -5.28 3.89 24.26
N GLN A 191 -5.76 4.96 23.62
CA GLN A 191 -5.13 6.27 23.71
C GLN A 191 -5.47 7.02 25.01
N PRO A 192 -4.53 7.82 25.56
CA PRO A 192 -4.79 8.66 26.72
C PRO A 192 -5.91 9.66 26.46
N PHE A 193 -6.77 9.93 27.45
CA PHE A 193 -7.92 10.82 27.30
C PHE A 193 -7.59 12.19 26.67
N ARG A 194 -6.40 12.74 26.93
CA ARG A 194 -5.90 14.00 26.35
C ARG A 194 -5.88 14.05 24.82
N THR A 195 -5.77 12.90 24.12
CA THR A 195 -5.76 12.86 22.65
C THR A 195 -7.11 13.24 22.04
N ARG A 196 -8.18 13.27 22.83
CA ARG A 196 -9.51 13.75 22.41
C ARG A 196 -9.56 15.27 22.22
N PHE A 197 -8.61 16.01 22.80
CA PHE A 197 -8.52 17.47 22.65
C PHE A 197 -7.49 17.89 21.58
N MET A 198 -6.74 16.94 21.03
CA MET A 198 -5.85 17.20 19.92
C MET A 198 -6.59 17.02 18.61
N PHE A 199 -6.67 18.09 17.80
CA PHE A 199 -7.43 18.09 16.55
C PHE A 199 -7.11 16.91 15.62
N SER A 200 -5.83 16.57 15.44
CA SER A 200 -5.41 15.49 14.55
C SER A 200 -5.93 14.11 14.99
N THR A 201 -5.71 13.72 16.25
CA THR A 201 -6.19 12.42 16.78
C THR A 201 -7.71 12.42 16.97
N LEU A 202 -8.31 13.56 17.31
CA LEU A 202 -9.76 13.71 17.39
C LEU A 202 -10.40 13.42 16.02
N ALA A 203 -9.99 14.15 14.98
CA ALA A 203 -10.55 14.04 13.64
C ALA A 203 -10.33 12.66 13.02
N HIS A 204 -9.09 12.18 13.06
CA HIS A 204 -8.69 11.03 12.25
C HIS A 204 -8.83 9.67 12.97
N ILE A 205 -9.03 9.65 14.30
CA ILE A 205 -9.15 8.40 15.08
C ILE A 205 -10.44 8.38 15.89
N HIS A 206 -10.65 9.37 16.77
CA HIS A 206 -11.79 9.32 17.70
C HIS A 206 -13.14 9.50 17.01
N LEU A 207 -13.27 10.45 16.08
CA LEU A 207 -14.51 10.64 15.32
C LEU A 207 -14.78 9.45 14.39
N HIS A 208 -13.76 8.91 13.72
CA HIS A 208 -13.88 7.68 12.93
C HIS A 208 -14.33 6.47 13.76
N ALA A 209 -13.85 6.34 14.99
CA ALA A 209 -14.30 5.28 15.89
C ALA A 209 -15.78 5.44 16.31
N ARG A 210 -16.33 6.66 16.31
CA ARG A 210 -17.73 6.92 16.65
C ARG A 210 -18.66 6.68 15.47
N SER A 211 -18.21 6.90 14.24
CA SER A 211 -19.01 6.65 13.03
C SER A 211 -19.09 5.17 12.63
N GLN A 212 -18.36 4.28 13.31
CA GLN A 212 -18.33 2.83 13.07
C GLN A 212 -19.10 2.02 14.13
N LYS A 213 -19.80 2.70 15.04
CA LYS A 213 -20.68 2.06 16.02
C LYS A 213 -22.09 1.91 15.49
#